data_AF-A0ABD2YEH1-F1
#
_entry.id   AF-A0ABD2YEH1-F1
#
_cell.length_a   1.000
_cell.length_b   1.000
_cell.length_c   1.000
_cell.angle_alpha   90.00
_cell.angle_beta   90.00
_cell.angle_gamma   90.00
#
_symmetry.space_group_name_H-M   'P 1'
#
loop_
_entity.id
_entity.type
_entity.pdbx_description
1 polymer ?
#
loop_
_entity_poly.entity_id
_entity_poly.type
_entity_poly.pdbx_seq_one_letter_code
_entity_poly.pdbx_strand_id
1 'polypeptide(L)'
;MGEIEEEEAPVPPPNADDESAPLLSDPDPPKRTRSVRTKVPELEVHLYKLGKGPIDVFKSSLGGWDQDQLEVRDILEKYGFKSVYAFTPGSGRGAPIRFNPKNGRSLLGYKDGSVIYIDGQPTDSLIKPITKILSGVAFMTILIVYVMKETPGWARKLNISSGRIPPWILACAVIVFTRLSKRTKNFLEKRGR
;
A
#
# COMPACT_ATOMS: atom_id res chain seq x y z
N MET A 1 -62.63 2.53 94.05
CA MET A 1 -62.46 3.77 93.27
C MET A 1 -60.98 4.10 93.31
N GLY A 2 -60.16 3.98 92.28
CA GLY A 2 -60.29 3.51 90.90
C GLY A 2 -58.88 3.09 90.41
N GLU A 3 -58.85 2.43 89.24
CA GLU A 3 -57.66 2.03 88.45
C GLU A 3 -56.81 3.28 88.07
N ILE A 4 -55.52 3.22 87.68
CA ILE A 4 -54.94 2.63 86.45
C ILE A 4 -53.39 2.50 86.61
N GLU A 5 -52.83 1.56 85.83
CA GLU A 5 -51.45 1.10 85.60
C GLU A 5 -50.45 2.14 85.03
N GLU A 6 -49.13 1.88 85.20
CA GLU A 6 -48.07 1.82 84.15
C GLU A 6 -46.71 1.58 84.86
N GLU A 7 -46.19 0.35 84.95
CA GLU A 7 -45.31 -0.39 84.03
C GLU A 7 -43.83 0.08 84.02
N GLU A 8 -42.98 -0.61 84.80
CA GLU A 8 -41.53 -0.64 84.56
C GLU A 8 -41.01 -2.07 84.83
N ALA A 9 -40.56 -2.73 83.76
CA ALA A 9 -40.09 -4.12 83.73
C ALA A 9 -38.54 -4.18 83.64
N PRO A 10 -37.91 -5.34 83.92
CA PRO A 10 -36.61 -5.43 84.60
C PRO A 10 -35.40 -5.58 83.66
N VAL A 11 -34.21 -5.39 84.25
CA VAL A 11 -32.84 -5.66 83.72
C VAL A 11 -32.23 -6.79 84.60
N PRO A 12 -31.20 -7.62 84.25
CA PRO A 12 -30.39 -7.95 83.03
C PRO A 12 -30.33 -9.50 82.80
N PRO A 13 -29.29 -10.22 82.26
CA PRO A 13 -28.04 -9.91 81.49
C PRO A 13 -27.88 -10.88 80.26
N PRO A 14 -26.68 -11.30 79.83
CA PRO A 14 -25.49 -10.61 79.32
C PRO A 14 -25.26 -10.96 77.83
N ASN A 15 -24.33 -10.28 77.16
CA ASN A 15 -23.20 -10.90 76.45
C ASN A 15 -22.49 -9.83 75.62
N ALA A 16 -21.26 -9.57 76.04
CA ALA A 16 -20.24 -8.99 75.21
C ALA A 16 -20.01 -9.91 74.01
N ASP A 17 -19.86 -9.34 72.82
CA ASP A 17 -18.90 -9.77 71.80
C ASP A 17 -18.75 -8.64 70.76
N ASP A 18 -17.53 -8.11 70.75
CA ASP A 18 -16.72 -7.60 69.64
C ASP A 18 -17.34 -6.84 68.45
N GLU A 19 -16.96 -5.56 68.43
CA GLU A 19 -16.03 -4.99 67.44
C GLU A 19 -16.39 -5.01 65.93
N SER A 20 -16.66 -3.80 65.43
CA SER A 20 -16.34 -3.30 64.08
C SER A 20 -17.05 -3.91 62.87
N ALA A 21 -18.24 -3.39 62.57
CA ALA A 21 -18.78 -3.39 61.20
C ALA A 21 -19.04 -1.93 60.75
N PRO A 22 -18.39 -1.41 59.69
CA PRO A 22 -18.87 -0.19 59.07
C PRO A 22 -20.12 -0.54 58.26
N LEU A 23 -21.21 0.16 58.58
CA LEU A 23 -22.33 0.37 57.67
C LEU A 23 -21.78 0.96 56.36
N LEU A 24 -22.11 0.34 55.21
CA LEU A 24 -22.40 0.94 53.90
C LEU A 24 -22.30 -0.14 52.81
N SER A 25 -23.42 -0.82 52.54
CA SER A 25 -23.60 -1.62 51.32
C SER A 25 -24.53 -0.84 50.39
N ASP A 26 -23.97 0.13 49.66
CA ASP A 26 -24.62 0.62 48.45
C ASP A 26 -24.52 -0.46 47.37
N PRO A 27 -25.60 -0.80 46.64
CA PRO A 27 -25.51 -1.72 45.53
C PRO A 27 -24.71 -1.06 44.40
N ASP A 28 -23.55 -1.65 44.07
CA ASP A 28 -22.76 -1.31 42.89
C ASP A 28 -23.68 -1.14 41.65
N PRO A 29 -23.57 -0.04 40.88
CA PRO A 29 -24.27 0.05 39.61
C PRO A 29 -23.77 -1.09 38.71
N PRO A 30 -24.63 -1.73 37.89
CA PRO A 30 -24.23 -2.88 37.10
C PRO A 30 -23.07 -2.48 36.20
N LYS A 31 -21.87 -2.98 36.52
CA LYS A 31 -20.72 -2.94 35.63
C LYS A 31 -21.14 -3.68 34.37
N ARG A 32 -21.57 -2.91 33.36
CA ARG A 32 -21.72 -3.38 32.00
C ARG A 32 -20.34 -3.89 31.58
N THR A 33 -20.11 -5.17 31.75
CA THR A 33 -19.08 -5.91 31.04
C THR A 33 -19.48 -5.86 29.57
N ARG A 34 -19.15 -4.75 28.90
CA ARG A 34 -19.07 -4.70 27.44
C ARG A 34 -17.97 -5.69 27.10
N SER A 35 -18.34 -6.96 26.91
CA SER A 35 -17.49 -7.91 26.21
C SER A 35 -17.46 -7.43 24.77
N VAL A 36 -16.48 -6.58 24.49
CA VAL A 36 -16.18 -6.07 23.16
C VAL A 36 -15.65 -7.25 22.35
N ARG A 37 -16.56 -8.08 21.81
CA ARG A 37 -16.28 -8.84 20.59
C ARG A 37 -16.32 -7.83 19.44
N THR A 38 -15.32 -6.94 19.35
CA THR A 38 -15.16 -6.10 18.16
C THR A 38 -14.74 -7.01 17.04
N LYS A 39 -15.71 -7.41 16.21
CA LYS A 39 -15.43 -7.80 14.84
C LYS A 39 -14.66 -6.62 14.22
N VAL A 40 -13.45 -6.88 13.75
CA VAL A 40 -12.66 -5.85 13.06
C VAL A 40 -13.40 -5.53 11.76
N PRO A 41 -13.70 -4.25 11.48
CA PRO A 41 -14.34 -3.86 10.24
C PRO A 41 -13.44 -4.19 9.05
N GLU A 42 -14.02 -4.75 8.00
CA GLU A 42 -13.34 -5.21 6.80
C GLU A 42 -13.98 -4.58 5.56
N LEU A 43 -13.15 -4.27 4.56
CA LEU A 43 -13.63 -3.85 3.24
C LEU A 43 -13.04 -4.74 2.15
N GLU A 44 -13.71 -4.82 1.00
CA GLU A 44 -13.25 -5.57 -0.15
C GLU A 44 -12.57 -4.63 -1.15
N VAL A 45 -11.31 -4.92 -1.48
CA VAL A 45 -10.50 -4.16 -2.42
C VAL A 45 -10.41 -4.93 -3.73
N HIS A 46 -10.86 -4.31 -4.81
CA HIS A 46 -10.61 -4.77 -6.17
C HIS A 46 -9.45 -3.96 -6.75
N LEU A 47 -8.29 -4.60 -6.88
CA LEU A 47 -7.04 -3.91 -7.19
C LEU A 47 -6.67 -4.05 -8.67
N TYR A 48 -6.42 -2.94 -9.34
CA TYR A 48 -6.08 -2.81 -10.76
C TYR A 48 -4.67 -2.23 -10.94
N LYS A 49 -4.08 -2.44 -12.12
CA LYS A 49 -2.80 -1.83 -12.51
C LYS A 49 -2.91 -1.08 -13.82
N LEU A 50 -2.82 0.25 -13.78
CA LEU A 50 -2.94 1.11 -14.96
C LEU A 50 -4.20 0.78 -15.78
N GLY A 51 -5.32 0.56 -15.10
CA GLY A 51 -6.60 0.16 -15.71
C GLY A 51 -6.66 -1.27 -16.26
N LYS A 52 -5.61 -2.08 -16.09
CA LYS A 52 -5.57 -3.47 -16.57
C LYS A 52 -6.08 -4.46 -15.54
N GLY A 53 -7.38 -4.72 -15.61
CA GLY A 53 -8.07 -5.82 -14.91
C GLY A 53 -7.93 -5.79 -13.38
N PRO A 54 -8.71 -6.59 -12.65
CA PRO A 54 -8.39 -6.87 -11.26
C PRO A 54 -7.17 -7.81 -11.22
N ILE A 55 -6.04 -7.30 -10.74
CA ILE A 55 -4.85 -8.09 -10.41
C ILE A 55 -5.17 -9.00 -9.23
N ASP A 56 -5.89 -8.46 -8.24
CA ASP A 56 -6.17 -9.13 -6.98
C ASP A 56 -7.49 -8.59 -6.39
N VAL A 57 -8.20 -9.47 -5.69
CA VAL A 57 -9.44 -9.14 -4.97
C VAL A 57 -9.30 -9.71 -3.57
N PHE A 58 -9.21 -8.84 -2.58
CA PHE A 58 -8.93 -9.24 -1.21
C PHE A 58 -9.70 -8.39 -0.20
N LYS A 59 -9.88 -8.94 1.01
CA LYS A 59 -10.42 -8.20 2.15
C LYS A 59 -9.29 -7.52 2.89
N SER A 60 -9.46 -6.24 3.19
CA SER A 60 -8.56 -5.45 4.02
C SER A 60 -9.26 -5.07 5.31
N SER A 61 -8.63 -5.29 6.45
CA SER A 61 -9.06 -4.72 7.72
C SER A 61 -8.92 -3.21 7.70
N LEU A 62 -9.88 -2.54 8.34
CA LEU A 62 -9.84 -1.11 8.59
C LEU A 62 -9.18 -0.83 9.94
N GLY A 63 -8.18 0.05 9.91
CA GLY A 63 -7.45 0.54 11.07
C GLY A 63 -7.89 1.95 11.46
N GLY A 64 -7.07 2.61 12.29
CA GLY A 64 -7.42 3.93 12.83
C GLY A 64 -8.09 3.83 14.20
N TRP A 65 -8.23 4.98 14.86
CA TRP A 65 -8.94 5.06 16.13
C TRP A 65 -10.41 4.71 15.97
N ASP A 66 -11.02 5.21 14.88
CA ASP A 66 -12.42 4.97 14.52
C ASP A 66 -12.62 3.69 13.69
N GLN A 67 -11.55 2.93 13.46
CA GLN A 67 -11.56 1.69 12.66
C GLN A 67 -12.17 1.86 11.25
N ASP A 68 -11.90 3.00 10.61
CA ASP A 68 -12.44 3.35 9.30
C ASP A 68 -11.33 3.61 8.25
N GLN A 69 -10.06 3.52 8.62
CA GLN A 69 -8.95 3.91 7.74
C GLN A 69 -8.31 2.70 7.05
N LEU A 70 -8.14 2.79 5.74
CA LEU A 70 -7.47 1.76 4.94
C LEU A 70 -5.95 1.84 5.11
N GLU A 71 -5.29 0.69 5.21
CA GLU A 71 -3.83 0.57 5.27
C GLU A 71 -3.23 0.66 3.86
N VAL A 72 -3.10 1.90 3.37
CA VAL A 72 -2.64 2.17 2.00
C VAL A 72 -1.17 1.81 1.82
N ARG A 73 -0.32 2.04 2.83
CA ARG A 73 1.11 1.73 2.75
C ARG A 73 1.38 0.26 2.44
N ASP A 74 0.66 -0.63 3.11
CA ASP A 74 0.82 -2.08 2.96
C ASP A 74 0.44 -2.52 1.55
N ILE A 75 -0.62 -1.93 0.99
CA ILE A 75 -1.01 -2.14 -0.42
C ILE A 75 0.07 -1.62 -1.36
N LEU A 76 0.64 -0.44 -1.11
CA LEU A 76 1.71 0.11 -1.95
C LEU A 76 2.95 -0.79 -1.94
N GLU A 77 3.35 -1.28 -0.78
CA GLU A 77 4.53 -2.12 -0.60
C GLU A 77 4.33 -3.52 -1.19
N LYS A 78 3.22 -4.18 -0.86
CA LYS A 78 2.90 -5.54 -1.32
C LYS A 78 2.90 -5.67 -2.84
N TYR A 79 2.42 -4.65 -3.56
CA TYR A 79 2.30 -4.68 -5.03
C TYR A 79 3.32 -3.77 -5.75
N GLY A 80 4.22 -3.12 -5.02
CA GLY A 80 5.27 -2.26 -5.57
C GLY A 80 4.73 -1.01 -6.28
N PHE A 81 3.64 -0.44 -5.78
CA PHE A 81 3.04 0.78 -6.32
C PHE A 81 3.65 2.05 -5.72
N LYS A 82 3.72 3.09 -6.54
CA LYS A 82 4.11 4.44 -6.12
C LYS A 82 2.95 5.22 -5.53
N SER A 83 1.76 5.02 -6.09
CA SER A 83 0.53 5.69 -5.68
C SER A 83 -0.68 4.86 -6.09
N VAL A 84 -1.80 5.07 -5.40
CA VAL A 84 -3.07 4.39 -5.66
C VAL A 84 -4.19 5.41 -5.88
N TYR A 85 -5.13 5.05 -6.74
CA TYR A 85 -6.28 5.88 -7.12
C TYR A 85 -7.56 5.08 -6.93
N ALA A 86 -8.54 5.65 -6.22
CA ALA A 86 -9.87 5.08 -6.13
C ALA A 86 -10.67 5.47 -7.37
N PHE A 87 -11.37 4.53 -7.97
CA PHE A 87 -12.27 4.81 -9.09
C PHE A 87 -13.60 4.10 -8.91
N THR A 88 -14.59 4.51 -9.70
CA THR A 88 -15.89 3.84 -9.77
C THR A 88 -15.97 3.11 -11.10
N PRO A 89 -16.36 1.82 -11.14
CA PRO A 89 -16.50 1.10 -12.40
C PRO A 89 -17.54 1.80 -13.29
N GLY A 90 -17.19 2.04 -14.55
CA GLY A 90 -18.02 2.79 -15.50
C GLY A 90 -17.87 4.32 -15.42
N SER A 91 -17.27 4.85 -14.35
CA SER A 91 -16.76 6.23 -14.32
C SER A 91 -15.32 6.26 -14.83
N GLY A 92 -14.90 7.40 -15.39
CA GLY A 92 -13.57 7.58 -15.95
C GLY A 92 -12.48 7.69 -14.89
N ARG A 93 -11.61 8.69 -15.09
CA ARG A 93 -10.36 8.89 -14.32
C ARG A 93 -10.60 8.88 -12.79
N GLY A 94 -9.93 7.99 -12.07
CA GLY A 94 -10.03 7.85 -10.61
C GLY A 94 -9.41 9.00 -9.81
N ALA A 95 -9.85 9.16 -8.55
CA ALA A 95 -9.34 10.12 -7.59
C ALA A 95 -8.16 9.53 -6.79
N PRO A 96 -7.07 10.29 -6.55
CA PRO A 96 -5.93 9.79 -5.78
C PRO A 96 -6.34 9.50 -4.32
N ILE A 97 -6.00 8.32 -3.81
CA ILE A 97 -6.17 8.00 -2.39
C ILE A 97 -5.01 8.65 -1.64
N ARG A 98 -5.33 9.70 -0.89
CA ARG A 98 -4.37 10.36 -0.02
C ARG A 98 -4.23 9.56 1.28
N PHE A 99 -3.00 9.44 1.75
CA PHE A 99 -2.67 8.75 2.99
C PHE A 99 -1.67 9.58 3.80
N ASN A 100 -1.66 9.40 5.11
CA ASN A 100 -0.70 10.08 5.98
C ASN A 100 0.67 9.39 5.88
N PRO A 101 1.75 10.12 5.57
CA PRO A 101 3.06 9.51 5.32
C PRO A 101 3.66 8.81 6.55
N LYS A 102 3.25 9.20 7.78
CA LYS A 102 3.79 8.64 9.02
C LYS A 102 3.22 7.27 9.36
N ASN A 103 1.91 7.09 9.20
CA ASN A 103 1.21 5.85 9.58
C ASN A 103 0.78 5.01 8.37
N GLY A 104 0.83 5.55 7.15
CA GLY A 104 0.42 4.83 5.94
C GLY A 104 -1.09 4.66 5.75
N ARG A 105 -1.92 5.28 6.60
CA ARG A 105 -3.38 5.13 6.58
C ARG A 105 -4.05 6.15 5.69
N SER A 106 -5.17 5.77 5.07
CA SER A 106 -5.98 6.68 4.26
C SER A 106 -6.47 7.87 5.09
N LEU A 107 -6.52 9.04 4.45
CA LEU A 107 -7.14 10.22 5.06
C LEU A 107 -8.67 10.16 5.00
N LEU A 108 -9.21 9.46 3.99
CA LEU A 108 -10.63 9.23 3.85
C LEU A 108 -11.00 7.95 4.61
N GLY A 109 -12.08 8.04 5.39
CA GLY A 109 -12.68 6.90 6.08
C GLY A 109 -13.57 6.06 5.15
N TYR A 110 -13.65 4.77 5.45
CA TYR A 110 -14.43 3.78 4.74
C TYR A 110 -15.37 3.06 5.71
N LYS A 111 -16.42 2.45 5.16
CA LYS A 111 -17.42 1.70 5.94
C LYS A 111 -17.11 0.21 5.91
N ASP A 112 -17.47 -0.49 6.98
CA ASP A 112 -17.47 -1.95 7.04
C ASP A 112 -18.32 -2.54 5.90
N GLY A 113 -17.82 -3.59 5.26
CA GLY A 113 -18.44 -4.26 4.12
C GLY A 113 -18.46 -3.46 2.81
N SER A 114 -17.78 -2.32 2.74
CA SER A 114 -17.71 -1.55 1.49
C SER A 114 -16.83 -2.25 0.45
N VAL A 115 -17.21 -2.11 -0.83
CA VAL A 115 -16.42 -2.60 -1.97
C VAL A 115 -15.81 -1.40 -2.67
N ILE A 116 -14.49 -1.37 -2.79
CA ILE A 116 -13.75 -0.27 -3.41
C ILE A 116 -12.88 -0.78 -4.56
N TYR A 117 -12.78 0.04 -5.62
CA TYR A 117 -11.95 -0.25 -6.77
C TYR A 117 -10.74 0.67 -6.75
N ILE A 118 -9.54 0.09 -6.74
CA ILE A 118 -8.28 0.81 -6.62
C ILE A 118 -7.44 0.54 -7.86
N ASP A 119 -6.93 1.58 -8.51
CA ASP A 119 -5.92 1.48 -9.56
C ASP A 119 -4.53 1.89 -9.03
N GLY A 120 -3.60 0.95 -9.07
CA GLY A 120 -2.22 1.11 -8.63
C GLY A 120 -1.31 1.58 -9.76
N GLN A 121 -0.61 2.70 -9.52
CA GLN A 121 0.46 3.14 -10.40
C GLN A 121 1.77 2.43 -10.00
N PRO A 122 2.36 1.59 -10.87
CA PRO A 122 3.63 0.92 -10.56
C PRO A 122 4.74 1.94 -10.33
N THR A 123 5.66 1.58 -9.44
CA THR A 123 6.90 2.33 -9.29
C THR A 123 7.67 2.27 -10.62
N ASP A 124 8.08 3.43 -11.13
CA ASP A 124 8.89 3.50 -12.33
C ASP A 124 10.16 2.69 -12.10
N SER A 125 10.38 1.65 -12.92
CA SER A 125 11.56 0.81 -12.72
C SER A 125 12.81 1.62 -13.03
N LEU A 126 13.74 1.67 -12.06
CA LEU A 126 15.09 2.23 -12.24
C LEU A 126 15.87 1.51 -13.35
N ILE A 127 15.39 0.34 -13.77
CA ILE A 127 15.95 -0.44 -14.85
C ILE A 127 15.79 0.29 -16.20
N LYS A 128 14.71 1.05 -16.41
CA LYS A 128 14.50 1.83 -17.65
C LYS A 128 15.59 2.90 -17.89
N PRO A 129 15.97 3.74 -16.90
CA PRO A 129 17.09 4.66 -17.07
C PRO A 129 18.45 3.92 -17.12
N ILE A 130 18.66 2.89 -16.30
CA ILE A 130 19.93 2.13 -16.30
C ILE A 130 20.20 1.49 -17.67
N THR A 131 19.20 0.83 -18.25
CA THR A 131 19.34 0.20 -19.58
C THR A 131 19.58 1.22 -20.69
N LYS A 132 18.99 2.43 -20.61
CA LYS A 132 19.28 3.52 -21.53
C LYS A 132 20.74 3.97 -21.42
N ILE A 133 21.25 4.14 -20.21
CA ILE A 133 22.65 4.54 -19.97
C ILE A 133 23.60 3.46 -20.48
N LEU A 134 23.38 2.19 -20.09
CA LEU A 134 24.22 1.07 -20.51
C LEU A 134 24.23 0.90 -22.03
N SER A 135 23.08 1.05 -22.69
CA SER A 135 22.99 1.04 -24.14
C SER A 135 23.75 2.20 -24.78
N GLY A 136 23.72 3.40 -24.19
CA GLY A 136 24.47 4.54 -24.67
C GLY A 136 25.98 4.34 -24.55
N VAL A 137 26.44 3.85 -23.39
CA VAL A 137 27.84 3.53 -23.14
C VAL A 137 28.31 2.45 -24.12
N ALA A 138 27.54 1.37 -24.31
CA ALA A 138 27.87 0.31 -25.26
C ALA A 138 27.93 0.82 -26.70
N PHE A 139 27.05 1.74 -27.10
CA PHE A 139 27.08 2.32 -28.43
C PHE A 139 28.30 3.23 -28.63
N MET A 140 28.64 4.03 -27.62
CA MET A 140 29.83 4.88 -27.66
C MET A 140 31.12 4.06 -27.68
N THR A 141 31.23 2.99 -26.91
CA THR A 141 32.40 2.12 -26.94
C THR A 141 32.53 1.42 -28.30
N ILE A 142 31.44 0.99 -28.93
CA ILE A 142 31.46 0.44 -30.30
C ILE A 142 31.95 1.49 -31.29
N LEU A 143 31.49 2.74 -31.21
CA LEU A 143 31.95 3.83 -32.07
C LEU A 143 33.44 4.12 -31.86
N ILE A 144 33.91 4.19 -30.61
CA ILE A 144 35.33 4.43 -30.28
C ILE A 144 36.19 3.29 -30.80
N VAL A 145 35.81 2.03 -30.57
CA VAL A 145 36.52 0.86 -31.09
C VAL A 145 36.53 0.86 -32.62
N TYR A 146 35.43 1.26 -33.26
CA TYR A 146 35.37 1.35 -34.72
C TYR A 146 36.31 2.42 -35.29
N VAL A 147 36.50 3.53 -34.57
CA VAL A 147 37.41 4.61 -34.95
C VAL A 147 38.88 4.27 -34.65
N MET A 148 39.15 3.64 -33.50
CA MET A 148 40.51 3.36 -33.02
C MET A 148 41.10 2.06 -33.58
N LYS A 149 40.27 1.05 -33.85
CA LYS A 149 40.73 -0.18 -34.51
C LYS A 149 40.89 0.18 -35.97
N GLU A 150 42.15 0.32 -36.41
CA GLU A 150 42.50 0.57 -37.81
C GLU A 150 41.53 -0.16 -38.72
N THR A 151 40.80 0.63 -39.54
CA THR A 151 39.68 0.16 -40.35
C THR A 151 39.97 -1.23 -40.91
N PRO A 152 39.27 -2.28 -40.43
CA PRO A 152 39.56 -3.64 -40.86
C PRO A 152 39.43 -3.70 -42.39
N GLY A 153 40.20 -4.54 -43.08
CA GLY A 153 40.32 -4.48 -44.55
C GLY A 153 38.98 -4.53 -45.32
N TRP A 154 37.91 -5.05 -44.70
CA TRP A 154 36.54 -5.00 -45.23
C TRP A 154 35.89 -3.60 -45.15
N ALA A 155 36.23 -2.77 -44.17
CA ALA A 155 35.76 -1.38 -44.01
C ALA A 155 36.44 -0.43 -45.00
N ARG A 156 37.67 -0.72 -45.46
CA ARG A 156 38.29 -0.04 -46.62
C ARG A 156 37.48 -0.27 -47.90
N LYS A 157 36.96 -1.48 -48.12
CA LYS A 157 36.09 -1.80 -49.28
C LYS A 157 34.75 -1.06 -49.25
N LEU A 158 34.31 -0.57 -48.09
CA LEU A 158 33.07 0.19 -47.93
C LEU A 158 33.26 1.72 -48.02
N ASN A 159 34.44 2.20 -48.44
CA ASN A 159 34.80 3.63 -48.50
C ASN A 159 34.66 4.39 -47.17
N ILE A 160 34.69 3.70 -46.03
CA ILE A 160 34.51 4.32 -44.70
C ILE A 160 35.79 5.05 -44.24
N SER A 161 36.92 4.76 -44.88
CA SER A 161 38.27 5.28 -44.56
C SER A 161 38.48 6.79 -44.80
N SER A 162 37.51 7.52 -45.39
CA SER A 162 37.68 8.94 -45.77
C SER A 162 36.72 9.90 -45.04
N GLY A 163 36.03 9.45 -43.97
CA GLY A 163 35.11 10.29 -43.22
C GLY A 163 33.73 10.50 -43.87
N ARG A 164 33.40 9.76 -44.93
CA ARG A 164 32.07 9.76 -45.57
C ARG A 164 31.40 8.39 -45.44
N ILE A 165 30.79 8.15 -44.29
CA ILE A 165 29.90 6.98 -44.11
C ILE A 165 28.69 7.17 -45.03
N PRO A 166 28.41 6.26 -45.97
CA PRO A 166 27.27 6.38 -46.86
C PRO A 166 25.94 6.47 -46.08
N PRO A 167 25.05 7.43 -46.42
CA PRO A 167 23.82 7.70 -45.63
C PRO A 167 22.91 6.49 -45.42
N TRP A 168 22.86 5.57 -46.39
CA TRP A 168 22.06 4.34 -46.32
C TRP A 168 22.54 3.36 -45.24
N ILE A 169 23.85 3.27 -44.98
CA ILE A 169 24.40 2.42 -43.92
C ILE A 169 24.02 2.99 -42.55
N LEU A 170 24.09 4.32 -42.40
CA LEU A 170 23.67 4.99 -41.17
C LEU A 170 22.18 4.78 -40.92
N ALA A 171 21.34 4.91 -41.97
CA ALA A 171 19.91 4.65 -41.90
C ALA A 171 19.61 3.19 -41.51
N CYS A 172 20.30 2.21 -42.11
CA CYS A 172 20.17 0.80 -41.76
C CYS A 172 20.56 0.53 -40.30
N ALA A 173 21.66 1.10 -39.81
CA ALA A 173 22.08 0.97 -38.43
C ALA A 173 21.05 1.55 -37.46
N VAL A 174 20.50 2.74 -37.74
CA VAL A 174 19.45 3.37 -36.93
C VAL A 174 18.17 2.53 -36.93
N ILE A 175 17.76 1.97 -38.07
CA ILE A 175 16.56 1.12 -38.15
C ILE A 175 16.75 -0.20 -37.38
N VAL A 176 17.90 -0.85 -37.52
CA VAL A 176 18.21 -2.09 -36.79
C VAL A 176 18.29 -1.82 -35.29
N PHE A 177 18.97 -0.74 -34.88
CA PHE A 177 19.08 -0.33 -33.49
C PHE A 177 17.71 0.00 -32.89
N THR A 178 16.91 0.82 -33.57
CA THR A 178 15.55 1.17 -33.09
C THR A 178 14.63 -0.05 -33.01
N ARG A 179 14.76 -1.03 -33.91
CA ARG A 179 14.01 -2.30 -33.84
C ARG A 179 14.51 -3.21 -32.71
N LEU A 180 15.81 -3.37 -32.52
CA LEU A 180 16.37 -4.17 -31.41
C LEU A 180 16.05 -3.54 -30.06
N SER A 181 16.23 -2.23 -29.89
CA SER A 181 15.92 -1.51 -28.65
C SER A 181 14.43 -1.55 -28.29
N LYS A 182 13.53 -1.58 -29.27
CA LYS A 182 12.08 -1.80 -29.01
C LYS A 182 11.82 -3.24 -28.56
N ARG A 183 12.49 -4.22 -29.16
CA ARG A 183 12.29 -5.65 -28.84
C ARG A 183 12.86 -6.04 -27.48
N THR A 184 14.03 -5.51 -27.10
CA THR A 184 14.63 -5.75 -25.77
C THR A 184 13.83 -5.11 -24.64
N LYS A 185 13.25 -3.92 -24.84
CA LYS A 185 12.34 -3.29 -23.86
C LYS A 185 11.13 -4.16 -23.55
N ASN A 186 10.46 -4.65 -24.59
CA ASN A 186 9.27 -5.50 -24.43
C ASN A 186 9.62 -6.83 -23.75
N PHE A 187 10.81 -7.38 -24.00
CA PHE A 187 11.27 -8.61 -23.36
C PHE A 187 11.59 -8.41 -21.87
N LEU A 188 12.24 -7.29 -21.52
CA LEU A 188 12.56 -6.96 -20.13
C LEU A 188 11.30 -6.67 -19.30
N GLU A 189 10.32 -5.95 -19.86
CA GLU A 189 9.04 -5.70 -19.20
C GLU A 189 8.22 -6.98 -18.96
N LYS A 190 8.41 -8.01 -19.80
CA LYS A 190 7.73 -9.30 -19.64
C LYS A 190 8.39 -10.22 -18.61
N ARG A 191 9.68 -10.01 -18.31
CA ARG A 191 10.49 -10.85 -17.41
C ARG A 191 10.67 -10.29 -16.00
N GLY A 192 10.39 -9.00 -15.79
CA GLY A 192 10.40 -8.35 -14.47
C GLY A 192 9.06 -8.40 -13.74
N ARG A 193 8.32 -9.51 -13.92
CA ARG A 193 7.09 -9.81 -13.19
C ARG A 193 7.41 -10.71 -12.02
#